data_AF-A0A246A942-F1
#
_entry.id   AF-A0A246A942-F1
#
_cell.length_a   1.000
_cell.length_b   1.000
_cell.length_c   1.000
_cell.angle_alpha   90.00
_cell.angle_beta   90.00
_cell.angle_gamma   90.00
#
_symmetry.space_group_name_H-M   'P 1'
#
loop_
_entity.id
_entity.type
_entity.pdbx_description
1 polymer ?
#
loop_
_entity_poly.entity_id
_entity_poly.type
_entity_poly.pdbx_seq_one_letter_code
_entity_poly.pdbx_strand_id
1 'polypeptide(L)'
;MTFTITDYNPNEDEKMMEAADETIRNFLAKTPQDREAMSTYVYQNCMDFLDAVGYDEADQALWDIKAPRDIWNYVTPLEIYVTREPYEDQGVYLRLIFRCEWEQEHGLQLVFNQKGKLVRVSDDDGHIMGWQGHGMITD
;
A
#
# COMPACT_ATOMS: atom_id res chain seq x y z
N MET A 1 -14.67 -3.42 -6.00
CA MET A 1 -13.44 -2.64 -6.30
C MET A 1 -12.99 -3.02 -7.70
N THR A 2 -12.43 -2.07 -8.43
CA THR A 2 -11.96 -2.23 -9.82
C THR A 2 -10.45 -2.05 -9.84
N PHE A 3 -9.75 -2.80 -10.70
CA PHE A 3 -8.33 -2.57 -10.98
C PHE A 3 -8.20 -1.53 -12.10
N THR A 4 -7.47 -0.45 -11.84
CA THR A 4 -7.15 0.56 -12.84
C THR A 4 -5.71 0.40 -13.28
N ILE A 5 -5.48 0.10 -14.55
CA ILE A 5 -4.14 0.09 -15.12
C ILE A 5 -3.81 1.52 -15.58
N THR A 6 -2.76 2.13 -15.03
CA THR A 6 -2.38 3.52 -15.36
C THR A 6 -1.26 3.54 -16.39
N ASP A 7 -1.16 4.66 -17.11
CA ASP A 7 -0.02 5.00 -17.98
C ASP A 7 0.26 3.97 -19.09
N TYR A 8 -0.74 3.15 -19.43
CA TYR A 8 -0.61 2.15 -20.49
C TYR A 8 -0.60 2.80 -21.86
N ASN A 9 0.51 2.64 -22.57
CA ASN A 9 0.62 2.94 -23.99
C ASN A 9 1.05 1.67 -24.76
N PRO A 10 0.17 1.06 -25.56
CA PRO A 10 0.47 -0.17 -26.28
C PRO A 10 1.63 -0.05 -27.28
N ASN A 11 1.97 1.17 -27.72
CA ASN A 11 3.07 1.39 -28.66
C ASN A 11 4.44 1.49 -27.96
N GLU A 12 4.45 1.68 -26.64
CA GLU A 12 5.67 1.85 -25.84
C GLU A 12 5.88 0.66 -24.90
N ASP A 13 4.81 -0.01 -24.48
CA ASP A 13 4.86 -1.16 -23.59
C ASP A 13 3.83 -2.23 -23.96
N GLU A 14 4.22 -3.06 -24.92
CA GLU A 14 3.43 -4.21 -25.38
C GLU A 14 3.24 -5.28 -24.28
N LYS A 15 4.08 -5.29 -23.24
CA LYS A 15 4.06 -6.30 -22.17
C LYS A 15 3.28 -5.89 -20.93
N MET A 16 2.82 -4.63 -20.86
CA MET A 16 2.11 -4.11 -19.68
C MET A 16 0.92 -5.00 -19.29
N MET A 17 0.09 -5.40 -20.26
CA MET A 17 -1.11 -6.17 -19.96
C MET A 17 -0.81 -7.58 -19.42
N GLU A 18 0.22 -8.25 -19.95
CA GLU A 18 0.64 -9.56 -19.47
C GLU A 18 1.19 -9.47 -18.03
N ALA A 19 2.06 -8.49 -17.77
CA ALA A 19 2.63 -8.26 -16.45
C ALA A 19 1.57 -7.79 -15.43
N ALA A 20 0.61 -6.97 -15.85
CA ALA A 20 -0.51 -6.54 -15.02
C ALA A 20 -1.41 -7.72 -14.65
N ASP A 21 -1.76 -8.57 -15.62
CA ASP A 21 -2.55 -9.79 -15.38
C ASP A 21 -1.84 -10.74 -14.40
N GLU A 22 -0.53 -10.96 -14.55
CA GLU A 22 0.26 -11.73 -13.58
C GLU A 22 0.25 -11.10 -12.18
N THR A 23 0.48 -9.79 -12.09
CA THR A 23 0.50 -9.05 -10.81
C THR A 23 -0.85 -9.16 -10.11
N ILE A 24 -1.95 -8.96 -10.84
CA ILE A 24 -3.32 -9.06 -10.31
C ILE A 24 -3.60 -10.48 -9.84
N ARG A 25 -3.24 -11.51 -10.62
CA ARG A 25 -3.43 -12.92 -10.21
C ARG A 25 -2.67 -13.24 -8.92
N ASN A 26 -1.41 -12.81 -8.82
CA ASN A 26 -0.58 -13.06 -7.64
C ASN A 26 -1.12 -12.32 -6.39
N PHE A 27 -1.72 -11.14 -6.57
CA PHE A 27 -2.41 -10.44 -5.49
C PHE A 27 -3.73 -11.11 -5.10
N LEU A 28 -4.56 -11.54 -6.06
CA LEU A 28 -5.82 -12.21 -5.79
C LEU A 28 -5.65 -13.59 -5.15
N ALA A 29 -4.47 -14.21 -5.26
CA ALA A 29 -4.13 -15.45 -4.60
C ALA A 29 -3.88 -15.29 -3.09
N LYS A 30 -3.83 -14.06 -2.55
CA LYS A 30 -3.59 -13.79 -1.14
C LYS A 30 -4.73 -14.22 -0.24
N THR A 31 -4.38 -14.60 0.97
CA THR A 31 -5.31 -15.13 1.96
C THR A 31 -5.52 -14.15 3.13
N PRO A 32 -6.51 -14.38 4.00
CA PRO A 32 -6.64 -13.64 5.24
C PRO A 32 -5.38 -13.70 6.13
N GLN A 33 -4.61 -14.79 6.07
CA GLN A 33 -3.34 -14.91 6.81
C GLN A 33 -2.28 -13.96 6.25
N ASP A 34 -2.21 -13.78 4.93
CA ASP A 34 -1.34 -12.75 4.34
C ASP A 34 -1.73 -11.36 4.86
N ARG A 35 -3.04 -11.07 4.94
CA ARG A 35 -3.54 -9.80 5.51
C ARG A 35 -3.15 -9.62 6.97
N GLU A 36 -3.25 -10.66 7.78
CA GLU A 36 -2.85 -10.62 9.19
C GLU A 36 -1.34 -10.43 9.35
N ALA A 37 -0.52 -11.05 8.49
CA ALA A 37 0.93 -10.86 8.48
C ALA A 37 1.33 -9.42 8.12
N MET A 38 0.53 -8.72 7.30
CA MET A 38 0.76 -7.33 6.93
C MET A 38 0.36 -6.32 8.01
N SER A 39 -0.44 -6.73 9.01
CA SER A 39 -0.94 -5.86 10.07
C SER A 39 0.15 -5.09 10.80
N THR A 40 1.30 -5.71 11.04
CA THR A 40 2.42 -5.08 11.75
C THR A 40 2.93 -3.85 11.02
N TYR A 41 3.03 -3.88 9.69
CA TYR A 41 3.52 -2.75 8.90
C TYR A 41 2.52 -1.59 8.86
N VAL A 42 1.22 -1.91 8.74
CA VAL A 42 0.16 -0.89 8.74
C VAL A 42 0.03 -0.25 10.12
N TYR A 43 0.11 -1.05 11.18
CA TYR A 43 0.11 -0.55 12.54
C TYR A 43 1.34 0.34 12.81
N GLN A 44 2.52 -0.07 12.35
CA GLN A 44 3.74 0.75 12.48
C GLN A 44 3.58 2.10 11.79
N ASN A 45 3.05 2.13 10.56
CA ASN A 45 2.79 3.40 9.85
C ASN A 45 1.85 4.33 10.63
N CYS A 46 0.80 3.80 11.25
CA CYS A 46 -0.09 4.57 12.12
C CYS A 46 0.66 5.11 13.34
N MET A 47 1.41 4.27 14.05
CA MET A 47 2.15 4.70 15.24
C MET A 47 3.24 5.73 14.93
N ASP A 48 3.96 5.57 13.82
CA ASP A 48 4.97 6.53 13.36
C ASP A 48 4.34 7.91 13.12
N PHE A 49 3.14 7.95 12.54
CA PHE A 49 2.39 9.20 12.35
C PHE A 49 1.97 9.81 13.69
N LEU A 50 1.35 9.03 14.57
CA LEU A 50 0.89 9.48 15.88
C LEU A 50 2.04 10.00 16.76
N ASP A 51 3.19 9.33 16.73
CA ASP A 51 4.39 9.75 17.44
C ASP A 51 4.93 11.08 16.90
N ALA A 52 4.80 11.33 15.58
CA ALA A 52 5.28 12.56 14.95
C ALA A 52 4.37 13.78 15.24
N VAL A 53 3.05 13.58 15.27
CA VAL A 53 2.08 14.67 15.53
C VAL A 53 1.80 14.89 17.01
N GLY A 54 2.06 13.87 17.84
CA GLY A 54 1.80 13.87 19.27
C GLY A 54 0.37 13.46 19.62
N TYR A 55 0.12 13.24 20.91
CA TYR A 55 -1.18 12.78 21.39
C TYR A 55 -2.28 13.86 21.26
N ASP A 56 -3.40 13.47 20.67
CA ASP A 56 -4.69 14.17 20.69
C ASP A 56 -5.78 13.24 21.25
N GLU A 57 -6.75 13.79 21.98
CA GLU A 57 -7.90 13.01 22.51
C GLU A 57 -8.75 12.40 21.38
N ALA A 58 -8.80 13.05 20.22
CA ALA A 58 -9.48 12.53 19.03
C ALA A 58 -8.87 11.20 18.54
N ASP A 59 -7.58 11.01 18.75
CA ASP A 59 -6.83 9.83 18.30
C ASP A 59 -6.73 8.74 19.37
N GLN A 60 -7.34 8.92 20.54
CA GLN A 60 -7.22 7.99 21.67
C GLN A 60 -7.52 6.54 21.26
N ALA A 61 -8.51 6.32 20.39
CA ALA A 61 -8.86 5.00 19.90
C ALA A 61 -7.71 4.30 19.15
N LEU A 62 -6.86 5.06 18.45
CA LEU A 62 -5.70 4.54 17.73
C LEU A 62 -4.55 4.20 18.70
N TRP A 63 -4.29 5.08 19.69
CA TRP A 63 -3.34 4.82 20.78
C TRP A 63 -3.74 3.59 21.63
N ASP A 64 -5.03 3.30 21.72
CA ASP A 64 -5.56 2.19 22.50
C ASP A 64 -5.57 0.84 21.78
N ILE A 65 -5.15 0.77 20.51
CA ILE A 65 -5.01 -0.50 19.78
C ILE A 65 -4.05 -1.44 20.55
N LYS A 66 -4.53 -2.64 20.90
CA LYS A 66 -3.75 -3.62 21.69
C LYS A 66 -3.12 -4.72 20.85
N ALA A 67 -3.69 -5.01 19.67
CA ALA A 67 -3.15 -5.98 18.74
C ALA A 67 -3.01 -5.34 17.35
N PRO A 68 -1.86 -5.47 16.66
CA PRO A 68 -1.65 -4.86 15.34
C PRO A 68 -2.74 -5.19 14.32
N ARG A 69 -3.34 -6.40 14.40
CA ARG A 69 -4.43 -6.80 13.50
C ARG A 69 -5.68 -5.93 13.59
N ASP A 70 -5.90 -5.26 14.72
CA ASP A 70 -7.07 -4.43 14.94
C ASP A 70 -6.96 -3.09 14.18
N ILE A 71 -5.78 -2.74 13.65
CA ILE A 71 -5.58 -1.55 12.80
C ILE A 71 -6.49 -1.55 11.57
N TRP A 72 -6.87 -2.75 11.10
CA TRP A 72 -7.75 -2.92 9.95
C TRP A 72 -9.16 -2.36 10.15
N ASN A 73 -9.57 -2.06 11.39
CA ASN A 73 -10.83 -1.38 11.70
C ASN A 73 -10.80 0.13 11.40
N TYR A 74 -9.61 0.69 11.18
CA TYR A 74 -9.36 2.13 11.00
C TYR A 74 -8.87 2.47 9.58
N VAL A 75 -9.00 1.52 8.65
CA VAL A 75 -8.64 1.72 7.25
C VAL A 75 -9.79 1.28 6.35
N THR A 76 -10.10 2.11 5.37
CA THR A 76 -11.17 1.87 4.40
C THR A 76 -10.57 1.82 3.00
N PRO A 77 -10.68 0.70 2.27
CA PRO A 77 -10.18 0.62 0.90
C PRO A 77 -10.82 1.66 -0.02
N LEU A 78 -10.00 2.29 -0.86
CA LEU A 78 -10.45 3.33 -1.79
C LEU A 78 -10.25 2.88 -3.24
N GLU A 79 -9.00 2.66 -3.65
CA GLU A 79 -8.64 2.43 -5.05
C GLU A 79 -7.56 1.35 -5.19
N ILE A 80 -7.51 0.74 -6.38
CA ILE A 80 -6.48 -0.23 -6.74
C ILE A 80 -5.89 0.17 -8.09
N TYR A 81 -4.59 0.42 -8.11
CA TYR A 81 -3.84 0.75 -9.30
C TYR A 81 -2.86 -0.36 -9.66
N VAL A 82 -2.66 -0.59 -10.95
CA VAL A 82 -1.56 -1.40 -11.47
C VAL A 82 -0.78 -0.52 -12.43
N THR A 83 0.50 -0.32 -12.14
CA THR A 83 1.31 0.69 -12.79
C THR A 83 2.72 0.16 -12.99
N ARG A 84 3.38 0.63 -14.05
CA ARG A 84 4.80 0.39 -14.26
C ARG A 84 5.58 1.50 -13.59
N GLU A 85 6.62 1.13 -12.84
CA GLU A 85 7.56 2.10 -12.30
C GLU A 85 8.25 2.84 -13.48
N PRO A 86 8.16 4.18 -13.57
CA PRO A 86 8.64 4.91 -14.75
C PRO A 86 10.17 5.14 -14.83
N TYR A 87 10.92 5.00 -13.74
CA TYR A 87 12.32 5.42 -13.59
C TYR A 87 13.29 4.31 -13.14
N GLU A 88 13.01 3.64 -12.03
CA GLU A 88 13.91 2.75 -11.29
C GLU A 88 14.05 1.37 -11.95
N ASP A 89 13.40 0.35 -11.40
CA ASP A 89 13.51 -1.03 -11.88
C ASP A 89 12.57 -1.33 -13.07
N GLN A 90 11.70 -0.38 -13.39
CA GLN A 90 10.66 -0.50 -14.40
C GLN A 90 9.75 -1.71 -14.21
N GLY A 91 9.62 -2.19 -12.97
CA GLY A 91 8.74 -3.29 -12.60
C GLY A 91 7.27 -2.91 -12.66
N VAL A 92 6.39 -3.91 -12.73
CA VAL A 92 4.93 -3.70 -12.58
C VAL A 92 4.53 -3.94 -11.14
N TYR A 93 3.81 -2.97 -10.59
CA TYR A 93 3.42 -2.92 -9.20
C TYR A 93 1.92 -2.72 -9.07
N LEU A 94 1.35 -3.29 -8.02
CA LEU A 94 -0.01 -3.05 -7.60
C LEU A 94 0.01 -2.16 -6.36
N ARG A 95 -0.69 -1.03 -6.44
CA ARG A 95 -0.87 -0.08 -5.33
C ARG A 95 -2.30 -0.20 -4.82
N LEU A 96 -2.47 -0.50 -3.54
CA LEU A 96 -3.75 -0.39 -2.85
C LEU A 96 -3.77 0.91 -2.07
N ILE A 97 -4.76 1.75 -2.34
CA ILE A 97 -4.96 3.02 -1.65
C ILE A 97 -6.14 2.88 -0.70
N PHE A 98 -5.96 3.39 0.51
CA PHE A 98 -6.93 3.38 1.59
C PHE A 98 -7.10 4.79 2.12
N ARG A 99 -8.31 5.10 2.60
CA ARG A 99 -8.45 6.11 3.65
C ARG A 99 -8.05 5.49 4.97
N CYS A 100 -7.48 6.30 5.85
CA CYS A 100 -7.18 5.91 7.21
C CYS A 100 -7.53 7.04 8.19
N GLU A 101 -7.75 6.69 9.45
CA GLU A 101 -8.21 7.67 10.45
C GLU A 101 -7.09 8.59 10.95
N TRP A 102 -5.81 8.16 10.85
CA TRP A 102 -4.65 8.94 11.32
C TRP A 102 -4.17 9.97 10.29
N GLU A 103 -3.94 9.57 9.04
CA GLU A 103 -3.52 10.45 7.95
C GLU A 103 -4.68 10.63 6.97
N GLN A 104 -5.57 11.59 7.27
CA GLN A 104 -6.82 11.79 6.53
C GLN A 104 -6.63 12.53 5.20
N GLU A 105 -5.54 13.29 5.04
CA GLU A 105 -5.26 14.06 3.82
C GLU A 105 -4.66 13.15 2.75
N HIS A 106 -3.66 12.36 3.13
CA HIS A 106 -2.94 11.48 2.20
C HIS A 106 -3.41 10.03 2.23
N GLY A 107 -4.04 9.57 3.31
CA GLY A 107 -4.45 8.17 3.45
C GLY A 107 -3.27 7.22 3.61
N LEU A 108 -3.49 5.97 3.20
CA LEU A 108 -2.54 4.87 3.32
C LEU A 108 -2.37 4.17 1.97
N GLN A 109 -1.13 3.81 1.66
CA GLN A 109 -0.72 3.06 0.50
C GLN A 109 -0.03 1.76 0.90
N LEU A 110 -0.44 0.65 0.26
CA LEU A 110 0.30 -0.61 0.24
C LEU A 110 0.75 -0.91 -1.19
N VAL A 111 2.03 -1.23 -1.38
CA VAL A 111 2.59 -1.57 -2.70
C VAL A 111 3.01 -3.03 -2.73
N PHE A 112 2.54 -3.76 -3.74
CA PHE A 112 2.90 -5.14 -4.04
C PHE A 112 3.67 -5.20 -5.35
N ASN A 113 4.76 -5.96 -5.39
CA ASN A 113 5.46 -6.24 -6.63
C ASN A 113 4.74 -7.31 -7.46
N GLN A 114 5.21 -7.56 -8.69
CA GLN A 114 4.65 -8.56 -9.60
C GLN A 114 4.55 -9.98 -9.01
N LYS A 115 5.40 -10.35 -8.03
CA LYS A 115 5.32 -11.65 -7.33
C LYS A 115 4.26 -11.68 -6.21
N GLY A 116 3.50 -10.60 -6.05
CA GLY A 116 2.54 -10.43 -4.96
C GLY A 116 3.18 -10.24 -3.59
N LYS A 117 4.48 -9.88 -3.50
CA LYS A 117 5.10 -9.57 -2.22
C LYS A 117 4.77 -8.13 -1.85
N LEU A 118 4.32 -7.87 -0.61
CA LEU A 118 4.24 -6.51 -0.07
C LEU A 118 5.65 -5.96 0.07
N VAL A 119 5.92 -4.81 -0.56
CA VAL A 119 7.24 -4.18 -0.59
C VAL A 119 7.26 -2.78 0.03
N ARG A 120 6.09 -2.16 0.23
CA ARG A 120 6.00 -0.82 0.82
C ARG A 120 4.68 -0.61 1.56
N VAL A 121 4.76 0.10 2.69
CA VAL A 121 3.62 0.67 3.42
C VAL A 121 3.97 2.12 3.76
N SER A 122 3.15 3.06 3.30
CA SER A 122 3.37 4.50 3.49
C SER A 122 2.06 5.26 3.41
N ASP A 123 2.09 6.57 3.61
CA ASP A 123 1.11 7.49 3.04
C ASP A 123 1.06 7.39 1.49
N ASP A 124 -0.05 7.81 0.86
CA ASP A 124 -0.13 7.91 -0.59
C ASP A 124 0.56 9.19 -1.08
N ASP A 125 1.85 9.04 -1.42
CA ASP A 125 2.71 10.09 -1.95
C ASP A 125 2.80 10.09 -3.49
N GLY A 126 2.02 9.24 -4.18
CA GLY A 126 2.10 9.05 -5.62
C GLY A 126 3.36 8.32 -6.11
N HIS A 127 4.27 7.91 -5.23
CA HIS A 127 5.48 7.18 -5.58
C HIS A 127 5.31 5.67 -5.34
N ILE A 128 5.97 4.84 -6.16
CA ILE A 128 5.97 3.38 -5.99
C ILE A 128 7.08 2.97 -5.03
N MET A 129 8.29 3.50 -5.24
CA MET A 129 9.50 3.16 -4.45
C MET A 129 9.76 4.11 -3.28
N GLY A 130 8.95 5.16 -3.14
CA GLY A 130 9.10 6.20 -2.13
C GLY A 130 10.34 7.08 -2.34
N TRP A 131 10.29 8.29 -1.78
CA TRP A 131 11.47 9.13 -1.77
C TRP A 131 12.56 8.52 -0.88
N GLN A 132 13.73 8.24 -1.44
CA GLN A 132 14.86 7.57 -0.76
C GLN A 132 14.49 6.22 -0.09
N GLY A 133 13.46 5.54 -0.58
CA GLY A 133 13.00 4.27 0.00
C GLY A 133 12.10 4.40 1.23
N HIS A 134 11.52 5.58 1.47
CA HIS A 134 10.57 5.76 2.58
C HIS A 134 9.42 4.75 2.53
N GLY A 135 9.15 4.08 3.66
CA GLY A 135 8.10 3.07 3.80
C GLY A 135 8.41 1.72 3.14
N MET A 136 9.59 1.55 2.54
CA MET A 136 9.99 0.27 1.93
C MET A 136 10.23 -0.79 3.01
N ILE A 137 9.73 -2.00 2.78
CA ILE A 137 9.95 -3.15 3.64
C ILE A 137 11.26 -3.81 3.21
N THR A 138 12.22 -3.83 4.12
CA THR A 138 13.47 -4.57 3.96
C THR A 138 13.32 -5.97 4.57
N ASP A 139 13.89 -6.98 3.91
CA ASP A 139 13.97 -8.35 4.44
C ASP A 139 15.04 -8.50 5.52
#